data_AF-A0A5N7SEF9-F1
#
_entry.id   AF-A0A5N7SEF9-F1
#
_cell.length_a   1.000
_cell.length_b   1.000
_cell.length_c   1.000
_cell.angle_alpha   90.00
_cell.angle_beta   90.00
_cell.angle_gamma   90.00
#
_symmetry.space_group_name_H-M   'P 1'
#
loop_
_entity.id
_entity.type
_entity.pdbx_description
1 polymer ?
#
loop_
_entity_poly.entity_id
_entity_poly.type
_entity_poly.pdbx_seq_one_letter_code
_entity_poly.pdbx_strand_id
1 'polypeptide(L)'
;MDIVVKEELKAYIDPLTADEHDALERSILAEGCRDALVLWGNVLVDGHNRFGICQKHGLPFNTVQNTRFQSMEDVHLWMIEQHLGRRSVSDFQRGVLALRKRDILAARKQIEQAQLQRESDGTAEVVEDAGEDSPPWEPAPKISRAELAREAKLSTSQVGMIERIHAQAAAEVVEAVKAGVISISAAAAVADLPEEEQRAAAAGGKDELKQAAKRVRESKRKPRAPKPEAAEMDFEEADEEQIASRDAEVLSALEQLGEDAPALRRRVVALTRENDTLRAQLAALRKQLEAL
;
A
#
# COMPACT_ATOMS: atom_id res chain seq x y z
N MET A 1 -8.29 32.34 -19.09
CA MET A 1 -8.83 30.99 -19.33
C MET A 1 -9.69 30.64 -18.13
N ASP A 2 -10.91 30.17 -18.34
CA ASP A 2 -11.80 29.76 -17.24
C ASP A 2 -11.49 28.30 -16.87
N ILE A 3 -10.98 28.06 -15.66
CA ILE A 3 -10.62 26.73 -15.16
C ILE A 3 -11.62 26.34 -14.08
N VAL A 4 -12.31 25.22 -14.30
CA VAL A 4 -13.30 24.65 -13.40
C VAL A 4 -12.62 23.66 -12.48
N VAL A 5 -12.66 23.95 -11.18
CA VAL A 5 -12.22 23.02 -10.13
C VAL A 5 -13.43 22.23 -9.67
N LYS A 6 -13.41 20.91 -9.90
CA LYS A 6 -14.42 20.02 -9.36
C LYS A 6 -13.99 19.52 -7.99
N GLU A 7 -14.85 19.69 -6.98
CA GLU A 7 -14.52 19.26 -5.62
C GLU A 7 -14.32 17.73 -5.52
N GLU A 8 -15.05 16.96 -6.34
CA GLU A 8 -14.89 15.51 -6.44
C GLU A 8 -13.47 15.10 -6.84
N LEU A 9 -12.83 15.85 -7.75
CA LEU A 9 -11.46 15.59 -8.19
C LEU A 9 -10.43 16.10 -7.19
N LYS A 10 -10.69 17.27 -6.60
CA LYS A 10 -9.82 17.85 -5.57
C LYS A 10 -9.71 16.96 -4.33
N ALA A 11 -10.84 16.39 -3.89
CA ALA A 11 -10.90 15.49 -2.74
C ALA A 11 -10.56 14.02 -3.07
N TYR A 12 -10.33 13.69 -4.35
CA TYR A 12 -10.12 12.31 -4.78
C TYR A 12 -8.84 11.72 -4.23
N ILE A 13 -7.77 12.52 -4.15
CA ILE A 13 -6.50 12.15 -3.54
C ILE A 13 -6.39 12.87 -2.21
N ASP A 14 -5.86 12.17 -1.19
CA ASP A 14 -5.64 12.78 0.12
C ASP A 14 -4.85 14.10 -0.05
N PRO A 15 -5.29 15.19 0.63
CA PRO A 15 -4.64 16.49 0.51
C PRO A 15 -3.22 16.46 1.10
N LEU A 16 -2.40 17.43 0.69
CA LEU A 16 -1.12 17.67 1.33
C LEU A 16 -1.35 18.04 2.80
N THR A 17 -0.44 17.61 3.66
CA THR A 17 -0.34 18.15 5.01
C THR A 17 -0.02 19.65 4.95
N ALA A 18 -0.28 20.37 6.05
CA ALA A 18 0.02 21.81 6.13
C ALA A 18 1.50 22.09 5.81
N ASP A 19 2.41 21.30 6.38
CA ASP A 19 3.86 21.46 6.16
C ASP A 19 4.26 21.20 4.69
N GLU A 20 3.67 20.18 4.05
CA GLU A 20 3.91 19.90 2.63
C GLU A 20 3.36 21.02 1.73
N HIS A 21 2.18 21.55 2.06
CA HIS A 21 1.58 22.66 1.34
C HIS A 21 2.45 23.93 1.49
N ASP A 22 2.93 24.24 2.69
CA ASP A 22 3.80 25.39 2.95
C ASP A 22 5.17 25.25 2.27
N ALA A 23 5.71 24.03 2.21
CA ALA A 23 6.92 23.74 1.44
C ALA A 23 6.68 23.96 -0.07
N LEU A 24 5.55 23.50 -0.60
CA LEU A 24 5.17 23.72 -2.00
C LEU A 24 4.99 25.22 -2.30
N GLU A 25 4.30 25.95 -1.43
CA GLU A 25 4.05 27.39 -1.57
C GLU A 25 5.37 28.17 -1.59
N ARG A 26 6.31 27.87 -0.69
CA ARG A 26 7.65 28.47 -0.71
C ARG A 26 8.41 28.19 -2.01
N SER A 27 8.36 26.96 -2.52
CA SER A 27 9.02 26.59 -3.78
C SER A 27 8.40 27.34 -4.97
N ILE A 28 7.08 27.45 -5.04
CA ILE A 28 6.37 28.17 -6.11
C ILE A 28 6.67 29.67 -6.06
N LEU A 29 6.76 30.27 -4.86
CA LEU A 29 7.12 31.68 -4.71
C LEU A 29 8.56 31.98 -5.12
N ALA A 30 9.48 31.04 -4.87
CA ALA A 30 10.90 31.21 -5.21
C ALA A 30 11.21 30.93 -6.69
N GLU A 31 10.58 29.92 -7.29
CA GLU A 31 10.96 29.38 -8.60
C GLU A 31 9.85 29.49 -9.66
N GLY A 32 8.65 29.92 -9.27
CA GLY A 32 7.46 29.92 -10.11
C GLY A 32 6.79 28.55 -10.25
N CYS A 33 5.63 28.52 -10.91
CA CYS A 33 4.90 27.28 -11.19
C CYS A 33 5.49 26.54 -12.40
N ARG A 34 6.57 25.79 -12.14
CA ARG A 34 7.32 25.06 -13.19
C ARG A 34 6.49 23.96 -13.85
N ASP A 35 5.89 23.11 -13.04
CA ASP A 35 5.11 21.97 -13.53
C ASP A 35 3.74 22.44 -14.00
N ALA A 36 3.39 22.10 -15.24
CA ALA A 36 2.11 22.47 -15.82
C ALA A 36 0.93 21.83 -15.07
N LEU A 37 -0.19 22.56 -15.04
CA LEU A 37 -1.48 22.05 -14.59
C LEU A 37 -2.08 21.16 -15.68
N VAL A 38 -2.69 20.04 -15.30
CA VAL A 38 -3.29 19.11 -16.26
C VAL A 38 -4.78 19.38 -16.34
N LEU A 39 -5.27 19.62 -17.56
CA LEU A 39 -6.66 19.94 -17.84
C LEU A 39 -7.31 18.88 -18.73
N TRP A 40 -8.63 18.75 -18.59
CA TRP A 40 -9.51 18.09 -19.55
C TRP A 40 -10.60 19.07 -19.97
N GLY A 41 -10.42 19.69 -21.13
CA GLY A 41 -11.22 20.86 -21.51
C GLY A 41 -10.93 22.02 -20.56
N ASN A 42 -11.95 22.48 -19.83
CA ASN A 42 -11.83 23.48 -18.78
C ASN A 42 -11.70 22.87 -17.37
N VAL A 43 -11.81 21.56 -17.20
CA VAL A 43 -11.76 20.92 -15.87
C VAL A 43 -10.31 20.72 -15.43
N LEU A 44 -9.99 21.13 -14.20
CA LEU A 44 -8.70 20.86 -13.56
C LEU A 44 -8.64 19.40 -13.11
N VAL A 45 -7.66 18.66 -13.64
CA VAL A 45 -7.46 17.23 -13.33
C VAL A 45 -6.31 17.04 -12.33
N ASP A 46 -5.17 17.70 -12.55
CA ASP A 46 -4.03 17.65 -11.62
C ASP A 46 -3.37 19.02 -11.46
N GLY A 47 -2.79 19.22 -10.28
CA GLY A 47 -2.20 20.49 -9.87
C GLY A 47 -3.13 21.38 -9.05
N HIS A 48 -4.16 20.83 -8.39
CA HIS A 48 -5.07 21.57 -7.52
C HIS A 48 -4.38 22.52 -6.52
N ASN A 49 -3.37 22.02 -5.79
CA ASN A 49 -2.61 22.85 -4.85
C ASN A 49 -1.79 23.93 -5.55
N ARG A 50 -1.11 23.58 -6.65
CA ARG A 50 -0.35 24.53 -7.48
C ARG A 50 -1.26 25.64 -8.02
N PHE A 51 -2.42 25.29 -8.54
CA PHE A 51 -3.41 26.22 -9.05
C PHE A 51 -3.89 27.19 -7.97
N GLY A 52 -4.28 26.67 -6.79
CA GLY A 52 -4.70 27.51 -5.66
C GLY A 52 -3.62 28.50 -5.21
N ILE A 53 -2.37 28.04 -5.11
CA ILE A 53 -1.22 28.90 -4.76
C ILE A 53 -0.99 29.97 -5.84
N CYS A 54 -1.00 29.59 -7.12
CA CYS A 54 -0.80 30.56 -8.20
C CYS A 54 -1.91 31.61 -8.25
N GLN A 55 -3.16 31.20 -8.03
CA GLN A 55 -4.29 32.13 -7.98
C GLN A 55 -4.18 33.09 -6.80
N LYS A 56 -3.81 32.58 -5.61
CA LYS A 56 -3.60 33.38 -4.39
C LYS A 56 -2.56 34.48 -4.58
N HIS A 57 -1.48 34.19 -5.31
CA HIS A 57 -0.35 35.10 -5.50
C HIS A 57 -0.30 35.82 -6.85
N GLY A 58 -1.27 35.58 -7.73
CA GLY A 58 -1.29 36.15 -9.08
C GLY A 58 -0.11 35.69 -9.96
N LEU A 59 0.39 34.47 -9.73
CA LEU A 59 1.54 33.93 -10.46
C LEU A 59 1.12 33.30 -11.79
N PRO A 60 1.94 33.44 -12.86
CA PRO A 60 1.70 32.74 -14.10
C PRO A 60 1.90 31.23 -13.93
N PHE A 61 1.14 30.45 -14.69
CA PHE A 61 1.24 29.00 -14.73
C PHE A 61 1.01 28.49 -16.16
N ASN A 62 1.57 27.33 -16.45
CA ASN A 62 1.36 26.63 -17.71
C ASN A 62 0.28 25.56 -17.57
N THR A 63 -0.40 25.24 -18.66
CA THR A 63 -1.43 24.18 -18.69
C THR A 63 -1.14 23.21 -19.82
N VAL A 64 -1.41 21.92 -19.60
CA VAL A 64 -1.37 20.87 -20.62
C VAL A 64 -2.74 20.20 -20.69
N GLN A 65 -3.23 19.98 -21.91
CA GLN A 65 -4.47 19.23 -22.14
C GLN A 65 -4.15 17.74 -22.21
N ASN A 66 -4.93 16.93 -21.48
CA ASN A 66 -4.94 15.49 -21.68
C ASN A 66 -6.06 15.13 -22.67
N THR A 67 -5.67 14.70 -23.87
CA THR A 67 -6.58 14.39 -24.97
C THR A 67 -7.07 12.94 -24.98
N ARG A 68 -6.61 12.10 -24.05
CA ARG A 68 -6.92 10.66 -24.01
C ARG A 68 -8.11 10.30 -23.14
N PHE A 69 -8.58 11.22 -22.29
CA PHE A 69 -9.72 10.98 -21.42
C PHE A 69 -11.02 10.98 -22.23
N GLN A 70 -11.80 9.92 -22.06
CA GLN A 70 -13.12 9.75 -22.66
C GLN A 70 -14.21 9.79 -21.59
N SER A 71 -13.84 9.58 -20.33
CA SER A 71 -14.75 9.50 -19.19
C SER A 71 -14.12 10.03 -17.89
N MET A 72 -14.95 10.34 -16.90
CA MET A 72 -14.48 10.66 -15.54
C MET A 72 -13.72 9.50 -14.88
N GLU A 73 -14.06 8.26 -15.25
CA GLU A 73 -13.31 7.10 -14.79
C GLU A 73 -11.88 7.08 -15.35
N ASP A 74 -11.66 7.52 -16.60
CA ASP A 74 -10.29 7.64 -17.16
C ASP A 74 -9.47 8.68 -16.39
N VAL A 75 -10.13 9.78 -16.00
CA VAL A 75 -9.52 10.81 -15.15
C VAL A 75 -9.11 10.20 -13.81
N HIS A 76 -10.01 9.48 -13.14
CA HIS A 76 -9.72 8.83 -11.85
C HIS A 76 -8.60 7.78 -11.95
N LEU A 77 -8.61 6.94 -12.98
CA LEU A 77 -7.56 5.94 -13.21
C LEU A 77 -6.20 6.59 -13.45
N TRP A 78 -6.17 7.63 -14.28
CA TRP A 78 -4.94 8.37 -14.54
C TRP A 78 -4.43 9.07 -13.27
N MET A 79 -5.32 9.69 -12.48
CA MET A 79 -4.95 10.30 -11.20
C MET A 79 -4.34 9.27 -10.25
N ILE A 80 -4.91 8.07 -10.15
CA ILE A 80 -4.35 6.97 -9.35
C ILE A 80 -2.95 6.63 -9.85
N GLU A 81 -2.77 6.42 -11.16
CA GLU A 81 -1.48 6.04 -11.76
C GLU A 81 -0.40 7.09 -11.51
N GLN A 82 -0.74 8.39 -11.63
CA GLN A 82 0.19 9.47 -11.32
C GLN A 82 0.67 9.43 -9.86
N HIS A 83 -0.20 9.06 -8.91
CA HIS A 83 0.14 9.03 -7.49
C HIS A 83 0.87 7.75 -7.08
N LEU A 84 0.53 6.60 -7.66
CA LEU A 84 1.26 5.34 -7.44
C LEU A 84 2.74 5.45 -7.87
N GLY A 85 3.10 6.35 -8.78
CA GLY A 85 4.50 6.61 -9.15
C GLY A 85 5.29 7.49 -8.16
N ARG A 86 4.63 8.27 -7.30
CA ARG A 86 5.28 9.29 -6.45
C ARG A 86 5.91 8.68 -5.22
N ARG A 87 7.13 9.08 -4.84
CA ARG A 87 7.83 8.57 -3.64
C ARG A 87 7.21 9.01 -2.31
N SER A 88 6.52 10.15 -2.29
CA SER A 88 5.91 10.72 -1.08
C SER A 88 4.65 9.98 -0.62
N VAL A 89 4.06 9.12 -1.46
CA VAL A 89 2.82 8.41 -1.13
C VAL A 89 3.15 7.22 -0.22
N SER A 90 2.49 7.19 0.94
CA SER A 90 2.65 6.13 1.95
C SER A 90 2.12 4.78 1.45
N ASP A 91 2.63 3.69 2.02
CA ASP A 91 2.17 2.32 1.70
C ASP A 91 0.66 2.15 1.89
N PHE A 92 0.09 2.78 2.93
CA PHE A 92 -1.34 2.74 3.18
C PHE A 92 -2.11 3.39 2.04
N GLN A 93 -1.70 4.61 1.64
CA GLN A 93 -2.32 5.33 0.54
C GLN A 93 -2.17 4.59 -0.79
N ARG A 94 -1.01 3.99 -1.07
CA ARG A 94 -0.81 3.14 -2.27
C ARG A 94 -1.81 2.00 -2.31
N GLY A 95 -2.00 1.33 -1.17
CA GLY A 95 -2.97 0.25 -1.08
C GLY A 95 -4.40 0.74 -1.32
N VAL A 96 -4.82 1.85 -0.70
CA VAL A 96 -6.16 2.44 -0.91
C VAL A 96 -6.38 2.82 -2.38
N LEU A 97 -5.39 3.43 -3.04
CA LEU A 97 -5.47 3.79 -4.46
C LEU A 97 -5.57 2.54 -5.35
N ALA A 98 -4.82 1.48 -5.03
CA ALA A 98 -4.91 0.22 -5.75
C ALA A 98 -6.30 -0.43 -5.59
N LEU A 99 -6.88 -0.41 -4.38
CA LEU A 99 -8.25 -0.89 -4.16
C LEU A 99 -9.26 -0.10 -5.01
N ARG A 100 -9.19 1.23 -5.01
CA ARG A 100 -10.06 2.07 -5.85
C ARG A 100 -9.87 1.76 -7.34
N LYS A 101 -8.64 1.56 -7.80
CA LYS A 101 -8.34 1.17 -9.19
C LYS A 101 -9.01 -0.15 -9.54
N ARG A 102 -8.90 -1.16 -8.67
CA ARG A 102 -9.59 -2.44 -8.86
C ARG A 102 -11.08 -2.23 -9.05
N ASP A 103 -11.70 -1.43 -8.19
CA ASP A 103 -13.14 -1.28 -8.16
C ASP A 103 -13.65 -0.58 -9.44
N ILE A 104 -12.92 0.42 -9.94
CA ILE A 104 -13.21 1.06 -11.24
C ILE A 104 -13.08 0.06 -12.39
N LEU A 105 -11.97 -0.69 -12.44
CA LEU A 105 -11.76 -1.68 -13.51
C LEU A 105 -12.78 -2.84 -13.46
N ALA A 106 -13.18 -3.25 -12.25
CA ALA A 106 -14.21 -4.25 -12.04
C ALA A 106 -15.57 -3.73 -12.54
N ALA A 107 -15.94 -2.49 -12.20
CA ALA A 107 -17.17 -1.87 -12.68
C ALA A 107 -17.22 -1.78 -14.21
N ARG A 108 -16.14 -1.34 -14.86
CA ARG A 108 -16.02 -1.32 -16.33
C ARG A 108 -16.25 -2.69 -16.94
N LYS A 109 -15.59 -3.71 -16.39
CA LYS A 109 -15.69 -5.08 -16.88
C LYS A 109 -17.10 -5.64 -16.73
N GLN A 110 -17.80 -5.32 -15.64
CA GLN A 110 -19.20 -5.72 -15.45
C GLN A 110 -20.12 -5.07 -16.50
N ILE A 111 -19.90 -3.80 -16.83
CA ILE A 111 -20.68 -3.10 -17.87
C ILE A 111 -20.42 -3.72 -19.24
N GLU A 112 -19.15 -3.95 -19.60
CA GLU A 112 -18.75 -4.61 -20.84
C GLU A 112 -19.36 -6.01 -20.97
N GLN A 113 -19.29 -6.82 -19.90
CA GLN A 113 -19.91 -8.15 -19.87
C GLN A 113 -21.44 -8.09 -20.03
N ALA A 114 -22.10 -7.12 -19.38
CA ALA A 114 -23.54 -6.95 -19.53
C ALA A 114 -23.93 -6.49 -20.95
N GLN A 115 -23.08 -5.71 -21.62
CA GLN A 115 -23.28 -5.33 -23.02
C GLN A 115 -23.14 -6.55 -23.94
N LEU A 116 -22.05 -7.30 -23.81
CA LEU A 116 -21.83 -8.53 -24.58
C LEU A 116 -22.95 -9.56 -24.37
N GLN A 117 -23.46 -9.69 -23.14
CA GLN A 117 -24.63 -10.54 -22.85
C GLN A 117 -25.88 -10.06 -23.57
N ARG A 118 -26.18 -8.75 -23.57
CA ARG A 118 -27.33 -8.20 -24.31
C ARG A 118 -27.22 -8.37 -25.82
N GLU A 119 -26.00 -8.22 -26.35
CA GLU A 119 -25.68 -8.46 -27.76
C GLU A 119 -25.88 -9.94 -28.12
N SER A 120 -25.40 -10.85 -27.26
CA SER A 120 -25.61 -12.30 -27.43
C SER A 120 -27.07 -12.73 -27.27
N ASP A 121 -27.84 -12.08 -26.39
CA ASP A 121 -29.26 -12.36 -26.15
C ASP A 121 -30.17 -11.72 -27.22
N GLY A 122 -29.60 -11.02 -28.22
CA GLY A 122 -30.35 -10.39 -29.31
C GLY A 122 -31.25 -9.24 -28.85
N THR A 123 -30.99 -8.65 -27.68
CA THR A 123 -31.78 -7.54 -27.10
C THR A 123 -31.10 -6.18 -27.26
N ALA A 124 -29.92 -6.13 -27.88
CA ALA A 124 -29.24 -4.91 -28.28
C ALA A 124 -29.73 -4.40 -29.66
N GLU A 125 -29.81 -3.09 -29.85
CA GLU A 125 -30.06 -2.51 -31.19
C GLU A 125 -28.88 -2.85 -32.11
N VAL A 126 -29.20 -3.52 -33.23
CA VAL A 126 -28.23 -4.18 -34.11
C VAL A 126 -27.44 -3.16 -34.94
N VAL A 127 -26.11 -3.20 -34.86
CA VAL A 127 -25.23 -2.81 -35.97
C VAL A 127 -24.75 -4.13 -36.57
N GLU A 128 -25.14 -4.42 -37.81
CA GLU A 128 -24.97 -5.72 -38.47
C GLU A 128 -23.48 -6.06 -38.73
N ASP A 129 -22.98 -7.14 -38.13
CA ASP A 129 -22.16 -8.15 -38.83
C ASP A 129 -22.16 -9.46 -38.00
N ALA A 130 -22.37 -10.60 -38.65
CA ALA A 130 -22.63 -11.89 -38.02
C ALA A 130 -21.52 -12.91 -38.30
N GLY A 131 -21.13 -13.67 -37.26
CA GLY A 131 -20.30 -14.87 -37.37
C GLY A 131 -20.27 -15.67 -36.05
N GLU A 132 -20.66 -16.95 -36.13
CA GLU A 132 -20.98 -17.91 -35.06
C GLU A 132 -19.79 -18.39 -34.17
N ASP A 133 -20.04 -18.67 -32.88
CA ASP A 133 -19.90 -20.00 -32.19
C ASP A 133 -19.58 -19.94 -30.65
N SER A 134 -20.57 -20.37 -29.84
CA SER A 134 -20.69 -20.98 -28.46
C SER A 134 -19.62 -20.95 -27.31
N PRO A 135 -20.02 -21.19 -26.02
CA PRO A 135 -19.54 -20.54 -24.77
C PRO A 135 -18.67 -21.44 -23.81
N PRO A 136 -18.08 -20.94 -22.69
CA PRO A 136 -18.79 -20.79 -21.40
C PRO A 136 -18.41 -19.52 -20.60
N TRP A 137 -19.36 -18.99 -19.84
CA TRP A 137 -19.10 -17.96 -18.81
C TRP A 137 -18.17 -18.52 -17.71
N GLU A 138 -16.88 -18.31 -17.85
CA GLU A 138 -16.06 -18.17 -16.64
C GLU A 138 -16.25 -16.73 -16.14
N PRO A 139 -16.58 -16.52 -14.85
CA PRO A 139 -16.53 -15.18 -14.29
C PRO A 139 -15.13 -14.66 -14.56
N ALA A 140 -15.09 -13.56 -15.30
CA ALA A 140 -13.91 -12.76 -15.57
C ALA A 140 -12.89 -12.87 -14.42
N PRO A 141 -11.61 -13.19 -14.70
CA PRO A 141 -10.62 -13.29 -13.64
C PRO A 141 -10.64 -11.98 -12.85
N LYS A 142 -10.99 -12.11 -11.56
CA LYS A 142 -10.95 -11.00 -10.60
C LYS A 142 -9.50 -10.54 -10.58
N ILE A 143 -9.26 -9.23 -10.73
CA ILE A 143 -7.91 -8.66 -10.54
C ILE A 143 -7.38 -9.26 -9.25
N SER A 144 -6.32 -10.05 -9.38
CA SER A 144 -5.89 -10.88 -8.27
C SER A 144 -5.27 -9.96 -7.22
N ARG A 145 -5.37 -10.36 -5.95
CA ARG A 145 -4.73 -9.62 -4.87
C ARG A 145 -3.21 -9.52 -5.05
N ALA A 146 -2.61 -10.46 -5.78
CA ALA A 146 -1.20 -10.45 -6.15
C ALA A 146 -0.87 -9.38 -7.21
N GLU A 147 -1.75 -9.14 -8.18
CA GLU A 147 -1.59 -8.05 -9.15
C GLU A 147 -1.70 -6.69 -8.47
N LEU A 148 -2.67 -6.52 -7.58
CA LEU A 148 -2.80 -5.31 -6.76
C LEU A 148 -1.56 -5.04 -5.92
N ALA A 149 -1.04 -6.08 -5.27
CA ALA A 149 0.17 -5.97 -4.47
C ALA A 149 1.36 -5.50 -5.32
N ARG A 150 1.55 -6.09 -6.51
CA ARG A 150 2.64 -5.69 -7.42
C ARG A 150 2.52 -4.25 -7.88
N GLU A 151 1.32 -3.82 -8.28
CA GLU A 151 1.06 -2.46 -8.76
C GLU A 151 1.27 -1.42 -7.65
N ALA A 152 0.79 -1.71 -6.44
CA ALA A 152 0.97 -0.86 -5.27
C ALA A 152 2.41 -0.91 -4.70
N LYS A 153 3.27 -1.81 -5.20
CA LYS A 153 4.59 -2.15 -4.63
C LYS A 153 4.52 -2.60 -3.16
N LEU A 154 3.47 -3.34 -2.83
CA LEU A 154 3.18 -3.88 -1.50
C LEU A 154 3.28 -5.41 -1.48
N SER A 155 3.33 -5.98 -0.28
CA SER A 155 3.11 -7.42 -0.09
C SER A 155 1.62 -7.78 -0.12
N THR A 156 1.29 -9.01 -0.54
CA THR A 156 -0.09 -9.55 -0.52
C THR A 156 -0.71 -9.52 0.89
N SER A 157 0.12 -9.62 1.93
CA SER A 157 -0.28 -9.48 3.34
C SER A 157 -0.70 -8.06 3.66
N GLN A 158 0.12 -7.06 3.31
CA GLN A 158 -0.20 -5.63 3.48
C GLN A 158 -1.50 -5.27 2.76
N VAL A 159 -1.69 -5.72 1.51
CA VAL A 159 -2.96 -5.47 0.78
C VAL A 159 -4.16 -5.97 1.58
N GLY A 160 -4.06 -7.11 2.26
CA GLY A 160 -5.16 -7.60 3.11
C GLY A 160 -5.41 -6.83 4.37
N MET A 161 -4.34 -6.37 5.00
CA MET A 161 -4.47 -5.49 6.16
C MET A 161 -5.15 -4.18 5.74
N ILE A 162 -4.79 -3.63 4.59
CA ILE A 162 -5.39 -2.41 4.04
C ILE A 162 -6.85 -2.65 3.63
N GLU A 163 -7.18 -3.78 2.99
CA GLU A 163 -8.58 -4.17 2.70
C GLU A 163 -9.42 -4.21 3.97
N ARG A 164 -8.88 -4.79 5.05
CA ARG A 164 -9.58 -4.86 6.33
C ARG A 164 -9.78 -3.48 6.95
N ILE A 165 -8.73 -2.66 6.99
CA ILE A 165 -8.83 -1.28 7.48
C ILE A 165 -9.88 -0.51 6.67
N HIS A 166 -9.84 -0.62 5.34
CA HIS A 166 -10.77 0.08 4.47
C HIS A 166 -12.24 -0.34 4.68
N ALA A 167 -12.47 -1.61 5.00
CA ALA A 167 -13.81 -2.14 5.19
C ALA A 167 -14.39 -1.92 6.60
N GLN A 168 -13.55 -1.86 7.64
CA GLN A 168 -14.00 -2.00 9.04
C GLN A 168 -13.47 -0.92 9.99
N ALA A 169 -12.47 -0.13 9.60
CA ALA A 169 -11.89 0.85 10.51
C ALA A 169 -12.76 2.11 10.63
N ALA A 170 -12.93 2.59 11.86
CA ALA A 170 -13.53 3.90 12.13
C ALA A 170 -12.69 5.02 11.49
N ALA A 171 -13.34 6.14 11.16
CA ALA A 171 -12.70 7.26 10.45
C ALA A 171 -11.45 7.77 11.18
N GLU A 172 -11.50 7.84 12.50
CA GLU A 172 -10.41 8.29 13.37
C GLU A 172 -9.19 7.37 13.30
N VAL A 173 -9.41 6.06 13.17
CA VAL A 173 -8.34 5.07 13.01
C VAL A 173 -7.72 5.19 11.61
N VAL A 174 -8.54 5.40 10.57
CA VAL A 174 -8.05 5.63 9.20
C VAL A 174 -7.17 6.88 9.15
N GLU A 175 -7.60 7.98 9.77
CA GLU A 175 -6.82 9.21 9.83
C GLU A 175 -5.51 9.02 10.62
N ALA A 176 -5.53 8.25 11.71
CA ALA A 176 -4.31 7.92 12.45
C ALA A 176 -3.29 7.12 11.61
N VAL A 177 -3.75 6.24 10.72
CA VAL A 177 -2.86 5.51 9.78
C VAL A 177 -2.32 6.43 8.70
N LYS A 178 -3.19 7.26 8.11
CA LYS A 178 -2.79 8.22 7.06
C LYS A 178 -1.74 9.21 7.59
N ALA A 179 -1.93 9.70 8.81
CA ALA A 179 -0.98 10.57 9.49
C ALA A 179 0.29 9.85 9.98
N GLY A 180 0.39 8.52 9.81
CA GLY A 180 1.54 7.73 10.25
C GLY A 180 1.68 7.60 11.77
N VAL A 181 0.63 7.90 12.54
CA VAL A 181 0.61 7.80 14.01
C VAL A 181 0.71 6.34 14.45
N ILE A 182 0.07 5.44 13.71
CA ILE A 182 0.11 3.99 13.90
C ILE A 182 0.43 3.26 12.60
N SER A 183 1.01 2.06 12.71
CA SER A 183 1.35 1.25 11.54
C SER A 183 0.12 0.56 10.94
N ILE A 184 0.20 0.18 9.66
CA ILE A 184 -0.84 -0.59 8.95
C ILE A 184 -1.20 -1.86 9.74
N SER A 185 -0.22 -2.56 10.29
CA SER A 185 -0.49 -3.78 11.05
C SER A 185 -1.18 -3.53 12.39
N ALA A 186 -0.91 -2.40 13.04
CA ALA A 186 -1.58 -2.04 14.29
C ALA A 186 -3.03 -1.65 14.01
N ALA A 187 -3.26 -0.81 13.01
CA ALA A 187 -4.60 -0.42 12.60
C ALA A 187 -5.46 -1.58 12.11
N ALA A 188 -4.87 -2.52 11.37
CA ALA A 188 -5.58 -3.71 10.93
C ALA A 188 -5.94 -4.68 12.07
N ALA A 189 -5.29 -4.55 13.25
CA ALA A 189 -5.71 -5.25 14.46
C ALA A 189 -6.80 -4.46 15.20
N VAL A 190 -6.68 -3.14 15.31
CA VAL A 190 -7.74 -2.29 15.89
C VAL A 190 -9.05 -2.41 15.09
N ALA A 191 -8.98 -2.52 13.77
CA ALA A 191 -10.15 -2.71 12.89
C ALA A 191 -10.95 -3.99 13.17
N ASP A 192 -10.39 -4.97 13.90
CA ASP A 192 -11.12 -6.16 14.34
C ASP A 192 -12.01 -5.92 15.58
N LEU A 193 -11.85 -4.78 16.26
CA LEU A 193 -12.65 -4.41 17.43
C LEU A 193 -14.00 -3.80 17.00
N PRO A 194 -15.02 -3.82 17.88
CA PRO A 194 -16.25 -3.07 17.67
C PRO A 194 -15.98 -1.58 17.46
N GLU A 195 -16.80 -0.92 16.63
CA GLU A 195 -16.59 0.48 16.23
C GLU A 195 -16.47 1.46 17.42
N GLU A 196 -17.27 1.26 18.47
CA GLU A 196 -17.20 2.04 19.71
C GLU A 196 -15.82 1.95 20.39
N GLU A 197 -15.21 0.75 20.44
CA GLU A 197 -13.88 0.55 21.01
C GLU A 197 -12.79 1.15 20.13
N GLN A 198 -12.96 1.11 18.80
CA GLN A 198 -12.04 1.76 17.87
C GLN A 198 -12.02 3.28 18.09
N ARG A 199 -13.20 3.90 18.22
CA ARG A 199 -13.35 5.34 18.50
C ARG A 199 -12.76 5.70 19.86
N ALA A 200 -13.03 4.89 20.89
CA ALA A 200 -12.46 5.09 22.23
C ALA A 200 -10.93 5.01 22.22
N ALA A 201 -10.36 4.02 21.54
CA ALA A 201 -8.91 3.90 21.38
C ALA A 201 -8.31 5.08 20.62
N ALA A 202 -8.98 5.55 19.56
CA ALA A 202 -8.54 6.71 18.80
C ALA A 202 -8.61 8.01 19.59
N ALA A 203 -9.65 8.20 20.42
CA ALA A 203 -9.77 9.36 21.32
C ALA A 203 -8.67 9.39 22.39
N GLY A 204 -8.20 8.22 22.82
CA GLY A 204 -7.05 8.07 23.71
C GLY A 204 -5.68 8.35 23.07
N GLY A 205 -5.64 8.58 21.75
CA GLY A 205 -4.43 8.92 21.01
C GLY A 205 -3.52 7.73 20.69
N LYS A 206 -2.26 8.05 20.38
CA LYS A 206 -1.28 7.08 19.83
C LYS A 206 -1.06 5.87 20.72
N ASP A 207 -0.92 6.08 22.03
CA ASP A 207 -0.55 5.01 22.96
C ASP A 207 -1.73 4.07 23.22
N GLU A 208 -2.95 4.60 23.33
CA GLU A 208 -4.17 3.80 23.47
C GLU A 208 -4.46 2.97 22.20
N LEU A 209 -4.27 3.53 21.01
CA LEU A 209 -4.36 2.77 19.76
C LEU A 209 -3.35 1.61 19.70
N LYS A 210 -2.11 1.84 20.15
CA LYS A 210 -1.08 0.80 20.23
C LYS A 210 -1.43 -0.28 21.25
N GLN A 211 -1.95 0.11 22.42
CA GLN A 211 -2.37 -0.83 23.45
C GLN A 211 -3.59 -1.65 23.00
N ALA A 212 -4.59 -1.03 22.36
CA ALA A 212 -5.72 -1.72 21.75
C ALA A 212 -5.24 -2.76 20.71
N ALA A 213 -4.34 -2.37 19.80
CA ALA A 213 -3.75 -3.29 18.84
C ALA A 213 -3.01 -4.47 19.51
N LYS A 214 -2.25 -4.20 20.58
CA LYS A 214 -1.55 -5.23 21.37
C LYS A 214 -2.54 -6.20 22.02
N ARG A 215 -3.59 -5.71 22.67
CA ARG A 215 -4.65 -6.53 23.28
C ARG A 215 -5.33 -7.44 22.27
N VAL A 216 -5.64 -6.96 21.07
CA VAL A 216 -6.22 -7.78 20.00
C VAL A 216 -5.26 -8.88 19.56
N ARG A 217 -3.97 -8.58 19.42
CA ARG A 217 -2.97 -9.57 19.02
C ARG A 217 -2.79 -10.64 20.09
N GLU A 218 -2.79 -10.24 21.36
CA GLU A 218 -2.71 -11.17 22.50
C GLU A 218 -3.95 -12.06 22.60
N SER A 219 -5.15 -11.52 22.41
CA SER A 219 -6.38 -12.32 22.43
C SER A 219 -6.49 -13.30 21.26
N LYS A 220 -5.93 -12.94 20.09
CA LYS A 220 -5.83 -13.83 18.92
C LYS A 220 -4.66 -14.81 19.00
N ARG A 221 -3.71 -14.61 19.91
CA ARG A 221 -2.60 -15.55 20.14
C ARG A 221 -3.20 -16.79 20.81
N LYS A 222 -3.41 -17.85 20.03
CA LYS A 222 -3.82 -19.17 20.57
C LYS A 222 -2.90 -19.55 21.74
N PRO A 223 -3.42 -20.06 22.87
CA PRO A 223 -2.58 -20.71 23.85
C PRO A 223 -1.90 -21.88 23.16
N ARG A 224 -0.58 -21.79 23.00
CA ARG A 224 0.22 -22.91 22.53
C ARG A 224 0.10 -23.98 23.61
N ALA A 225 -0.44 -25.15 23.27
CA ALA A 225 -0.42 -26.29 24.19
C ALA A 225 1.02 -26.50 24.69
N PRO A 226 1.23 -26.78 26.00
CA PRO A 226 2.57 -26.99 26.52
C PRO A 226 3.15 -28.19 25.78
N LYS A 227 4.20 -27.97 24.99
CA LYS A 227 4.99 -29.06 24.46
C LYS A 227 5.67 -29.77 25.64
N PRO A 228 5.72 -31.11 25.68
CA PRO A 228 6.54 -31.79 26.68
C PRO A 228 7.99 -31.32 26.53
N GLU A 229 8.65 -31.09 27.66
CA GLU A 229 10.04 -30.59 27.80
C GLU A 229 10.99 -31.31 26.83
N ALA A 230 11.14 -30.73 25.64
CA ALA A 230 12.29 -30.90 24.79
C ALA A 230 12.97 -29.53 24.78
N ALA A 231 13.94 -29.36 25.68
CA ALA A 231 14.83 -28.22 25.82
C ALA A 231 14.51 -27.06 24.86
N GLU A 232 13.63 -26.16 25.30
CA GLU A 232 13.34 -24.93 24.59
C GLU A 232 14.60 -24.06 24.66
N MET A 233 15.44 -24.15 23.64
CA MET A 233 16.32 -23.03 23.29
C MET A 233 15.41 -21.92 22.76
N ASP A 234 15.10 -20.99 23.65
CA ASP A 234 14.46 -19.73 23.33
C ASP A 234 15.35 -18.98 22.32
N PHE A 235 14.87 -18.86 21.08
CA PHE A 235 15.37 -17.83 20.18
C PHE A 235 14.36 -16.69 20.29
N GLU A 236 14.55 -15.84 21.30
CA GLU A 236 14.05 -14.47 21.25
C GLU A 236 14.53 -13.88 19.92
N GLU A 237 13.62 -13.39 19.07
CA GLU A 237 14.00 -12.53 17.96
C GLU A 237 14.71 -11.33 18.58
N ALA A 238 16.04 -11.31 18.45
CA ALA A 238 16.86 -10.25 19.03
C ALA A 238 16.35 -8.90 18.54
N ASP A 239 16.15 -7.98 19.48
CA ASP A 239 15.69 -6.63 19.20
C ASP A 239 16.61 -5.99 18.15
N GLU A 240 16.09 -5.16 17.24
CA GLU A 240 16.89 -4.58 16.14
C GLU A 240 18.10 -3.78 16.70
N GLU A 241 17.95 -3.18 17.89
CA GLU A 241 19.03 -2.52 18.62
C GLU A 241 20.10 -3.49 19.14
N GLN A 242 19.73 -4.71 19.54
CA GLN A 242 20.66 -5.73 20.01
C GLN A 242 21.46 -6.35 18.84
N ILE A 243 20.81 -6.49 17.68
CA ILE A 243 21.49 -6.94 16.45
C ILE A 243 22.51 -5.89 16.01
N ALA A 244 22.12 -4.61 15.98
CA ALA A 244 23.02 -3.51 15.62
C ALA A 244 24.21 -3.39 16.59
N SER A 245 23.99 -3.59 17.89
CA SER A 245 25.07 -3.59 18.89
C SER A 245 26.07 -4.72 18.68
N ARG A 246 25.58 -5.93 18.37
CA ARG A 246 26.45 -7.09 18.10
C ARG A 246 27.22 -6.92 16.80
N ASP A 247 26.59 -6.39 15.75
CA ASP A 247 27.25 -6.12 14.48
C ASP A 247 28.39 -5.10 14.64
N ALA A 248 28.18 -4.07 15.46
CA ALA A 248 29.22 -3.08 15.79
C ALA A 248 30.40 -3.69 16.56
N GLU A 249 30.14 -4.59 17.52
CA GLU A 249 31.20 -5.31 18.24
C GLU A 249 32.01 -6.22 17.31
N VAL A 250 31.34 -6.94 16.39
CA VAL A 250 32.02 -7.79 15.41
C VAL A 250 32.89 -6.95 14.48
N LEU A 251 32.40 -5.81 14.00
CA LEU A 251 33.18 -4.89 13.15
C LEU A 251 34.43 -4.36 13.88
N SER A 252 34.29 -3.96 15.15
CA SER A 252 35.42 -3.51 15.96
C SER A 252 36.45 -4.62 16.21
N ALA A 253 36.00 -5.85 16.43
CA ALA A 253 36.90 -6.98 16.64
C ALA A 253 37.67 -7.35 15.35
N LEU A 254 37.01 -7.26 14.20
CA LEU A 254 37.64 -7.51 12.89
C LEU A 254 38.68 -6.43 12.54
N GLU A 255 38.44 -5.16 12.86
CA GLU A 255 39.43 -4.10 12.71
C GLU A 255 40.65 -4.32 13.62
N GLN A 256 40.46 -4.77 14.86
CA GLN A 256 41.55 -5.05 15.79
C GLN A 256 42.40 -6.27 15.38
N LEU A 257 41.80 -7.26 14.72
CA LEU A 257 42.48 -8.46 14.24
C LEU A 257 43.25 -8.24 12.92
N GLY A 258 43.02 -7.11 12.24
CA GLY A 258 43.70 -6.78 10.99
C GLY A 258 43.45 -7.79 9.86
N GLU A 259 42.29 -8.45 9.85
CA GLU A 259 41.97 -9.46 8.84
C GLU A 259 41.72 -8.80 7.47
N ASP A 260 42.59 -9.11 6.50
CA ASP A 260 42.43 -8.63 5.13
C ASP A 260 41.19 -9.22 4.45
N ALA A 261 40.62 -8.47 3.49
CA ALA A 261 39.42 -8.85 2.74
C ALA A 261 39.41 -10.30 2.15
N PRO A 262 40.53 -10.93 1.75
CA PRO A 262 40.53 -12.32 1.32
C PRO A 262 40.28 -13.34 2.46
N ALA A 263 40.73 -13.05 3.69
CA ALA A 263 40.52 -13.91 4.86
C ALA A 263 39.04 -13.91 5.26
N LEU A 264 38.43 -12.72 5.30
CA LEU A 264 37.00 -12.54 5.55
C LEU A 264 36.14 -13.29 4.52
N ARG A 265 36.48 -13.23 3.22
CA ARG A 265 35.74 -13.98 2.18
C ARG A 265 35.79 -15.49 2.42
N ARG A 266 36.93 -16.04 2.86
CA ARG A 266 37.04 -17.47 3.19
C ARG A 266 36.20 -17.83 4.42
N ARG A 267 36.18 -16.96 5.43
CA ARG A 267 35.37 -17.13 6.64
C ARG A 267 33.87 -17.13 6.31
N VAL A 268 33.41 -16.20 5.48
CA VAL A 268 32.02 -16.13 5.01
C VAL A 268 31.65 -17.42 4.29
N VAL A 269 32.48 -17.90 3.36
CA VAL A 269 32.20 -19.18 2.66
C VAL A 269 32.12 -20.36 3.62
N ALA A 270 32.98 -20.42 4.64
CA ALA A 270 32.96 -21.48 5.65
C ALA A 270 31.67 -21.42 6.49
N LEU A 271 31.32 -20.24 7.00
CA LEU A 271 30.12 -20.02 7.82
C LEU A 271 28.82 -20.26 7.04
N THR A 272 28.78 -19.93 5.74
CA THR A 272 27.63 -20.24 4.89
C THR A 272 27.43 -21.74 4.76
N ARG A 273 28.51 -22.51 4.52
CA ARG A 273 28.43 -23.98 4.44
C ARG A 273 27.97 -24.61 5.76
N GLU A 274 28.47 -24.09 6.87
CA GLU A 274 28.05 -24.53 8.20
C GLU A 274 26.56 -24.23 8.45
N ASN A 275 26.10 -23.02 8.09
CA ASN A 275 24.68 -22.66 8.17
C ASN A 275 23.80 -23.56 7.32
N ASP A 276 24.22 -23.87 6.09
CA ASP A 276 23.47 -24.78 5.20
C ASP A 276 23.37 -26.19 5.82
N THR A 277 24.44 -26.65 6.45
CA THR A 277 24.49 -27.94 7.14
C THR A 277 23.54 -27.96 8.35
N LEU A 278 23.57 -26.91 9.18
CA LEU A 278 22.67 -26.77 10.34
C LEU A 278 21.21 -26.67 9.90
N ARG A 279 20.91 -25.94 8.82
CA ARG A 279 19.56 -25.85 8.25
C ARG A 279 19.06 -27.20 7.76
N ALA A 280 19.91 -28.00 7.12
CA ALA A 280 19.57 -29.36 6.70
C ALA A 280 19.30 -30.28 7.90
N GLN A 281 20.12 -30.18 8.96
CA GLN A 281 19.92 -30.93 10.20
C GLN A 281 18.61 -30.54 10.91
N LEU A 282 18.31 -29.25 11.01
CA LEU A 282 17.05 -28.75 11.58
C LEU A 282 15.84 -29.20 10.75
N ALA A 283 15.93 -29.21 9.43
CA ALA A 283 14.87 -29.72 8.56
C ALA A 283 14.64 -31.23 8.75
N ALA A 284 15.71 -32.01 8.91
CA ALA A 284 15.62 -33.44 9.18
C ALA A 284 14.97 -33.73 10.55
N LEU A 285 15.40 -33.00 11.59
CA LEU A 285 14.82 -33.10 12.94
C LEU A 285 13.35 -32.70 12.97
N ARG A 286 12.95 -31.64 12.25
CA ARG A 286 11.54 -31.23 12.13
C ARG A 286 10.68 -32.31 11.48
N LYS A 287 11.17 -32.94 10.40
CA LYS A 287 10.47 -34.07 9.76
C LYS A 287 10.31 -35.28 10.68
N GLN A 288 11.32 -35.58 11.50
CA GLN A 288 11.22 -36.67 12.49
C GLN A 288 10.21 -36.37 13.59
N LEU A 289 10.09 -35.11 14.01
CA LEU A 289 9.11 -34.67 15.01
C LEU A 289 7.68 -34.61 14.47
N GLU A 290 7.48 -34.41 13.17
CA GLU A 290 6.16 -34.43 12.52
C GLU A 290 5.65 -35.86 12.22
N ALA A 291 6.55 -36.85 12.22
CA ALA A 291 6.24 -38.26 11.98
C ALA A 291 5.92 -39.07 13.25
N LEU A 292 6.01 -38.43 14.43
CA LEU A 292 5.65 -38.96 15.74
C LEU A 292 4.28 -38.43 16.17
#